data_AF-A0A968JF42-F1
#
_entry.id   AF-A0A968JF42-F1
#
_cell.length_a   1.000
_cell.length_b   1.000
_cell.length_c   1.000
_cell.angle_alpha   90.00
_cell.angle_beta   90.00
_cell.angle_gamma   90.00
#
_symmetry.space_group_name_H-M   'P 1'
#
loop_
_entity.id
_entity.type
_entity.pdbx_description
1 polymer ?
#
loop_
_entity_poly.entity_id
_entity_poly.type
_entity_poly.pdbx_seq_one_letter_code
_entity_poly.pdbx_strand_id
1 'polypeptide(L)'
;MLIYTLYGLSKEELPSNSTSFFAICGFIAAFTLSIEKLHILQNPNQVLPCDISSIFNCQTVMKSPYANLGNIPYSFFGVAGYPAVMLAGLFLIQNTTLTS
;
A
#
# COMPACT_ATOMS: atom_id res chain seq x y z
N MET A 1 25.62 -11.29 7.78
CA MET A 1 24.75 -12.48 7.62
C MET A 1 23.72 -12.64 8.75
N LEU A 2 24.01 -12.25 10.00
CA LEU A 2 23.10 -12.42 11.15
C LEU A 2 22.06 -11.29 11.38
N ILE A 3 22.25 -10.10 10.78
CA ILE A 3 21.36 -8.93 10.97
C ILE A 3 20.14 -8.94 10.05
N TYR A 4 20.19 -9.70 8.94
CA TYR A 4 19.15 -9.69 7.90
C TYR A 4 17.90 -10.52 8.24
N THR A 5 17.94 -11.40 9.24
CA THR A 5 16.83 -12.30 9.57
C THR A 5 15.83 -11.71 10.58
N LEU A 6 16.18 -10.63 11.28
CA LEU A 6 15.30 -9.99 12.28
C LEU A 6 14.42 -8.86 11.73
N TYR A 7 14.76 -8.31 10.56
CA TYR A 7 13.92 -7.36 9.81
C TYR A 7 13.05 -8.13 8.82
N GLY A 8 12.05 -8.86 9.34
CA GLY A 8 11.14 -9.71 8.56
C GLY A 8 10.26 -8.98 7.55
N LEU A 9 10.84 -8.36 6.52
CA LEU A 9 10.16 -7.90 5.31
C LEU A 9 10.94 -8.31 4.06
N SER A 10 10.33 -9.27 3.36
CA SER A 10 10.46 -9.62 1.95
C SER A 10 11.80 -10.15 1.44
N LYS A 11 12.10 -11.41 1.80
CA LYS A 11 12.38 -12.36 0.72
C LYS A 11 11.09 -12.58 -0.07
N GLU A 12 10.83 -11.71 -1.02
CA GLU A 12 10.07 -12.12 -2.20
C GLU A 12 11.12 -12.23 -3.31
N GLU A 13 11.37 -13.46 -3.76
CA GLU A 13 11.94 -13.72 -5.09
C GLU A 13 10.92 -13.18 -6.11
N LEU A 14 10.81 -11.86 -6.21
CA LEU A 14 9.87 -11.22 -7.10
C LEU A 14 10.54 -11.19 -8.47
N PRO A 15 9.99 -11.89 -9.49
CA PRO A 15 10.56 -11.87 -10.82
C PRO A 15 10.60 -10.41 -11.28
N SER A 16 11.72 -9.98 -11.86
CA SER A 16 12.04 -8.57 -12.14
C SER A 16 11.00 -7.84 -13.01
N ASN A 17 10.10 -8.57 -13.67
CA ASN A 17 9.01 -8.05 -14.47
C ASN A 17 7.71 -7.78 -13.68
N SER A 18 7.47 -8.42 -12.53
CA SER A 18 6.19 -8.33 -11.80
C SER A 18 6.19 -7.32 -10.65
N THR A 19 7.37 -6.91 -10.16
CA THR A 19 7.55 -5.95 -9.05
C THR A 19 6.85 -4.60 -9.31
N SER A 20 7.04 -4.05 -10.50
CA SER A 20 6.54 -2.71 -10.88
C SER A 20 5.02 -2.69 -11.05
N PHE A 21 4.45 -3.73 -11.68
CA PHE A 21 3.01 -3.81 -11.91
C PHE A 21 2.21 -3.85 -10.60
N PHE A 22 2.65 -4.70 -9.65
CA PHE A 22 2.00 -4.80 -8.34
C PHE A 22 2.13 -3.51 -7.52
N ALA A 23 3.27 -2.81 -7.61
CA ALA A 23 3.47 -1.52 -6.95
C ALA A 23 2.50 -0.44 -7.49
N ILE A 24 2.25 -0.40 -8.80
CA ILE A 24 1.31 0.53 -9.42
C ILE A 24 -0.13 0.21 -8.98
N CYS A 25 -0.54 -1.06 -9.04
CA CYS A 25 -1.87 -1.47 -8.58
C CYS A 25 -2.07 -1.17 -7.08
N GLY A 26 -1.06 -1.46 -6.25
CA GLY A 26 -1.08 -1.16 -4.82
C GLY A 26 -1.15 0.34 -4.52
N PHE A 27 -0.44 1.16 -5.28
CA PHE A 27 -0.49 2.62 -5.17
C PHE A 27 -1.90 3.16 -5.48
N ILE A 28 -2.52 2.69 -6.56
CA ILE A 28 -3.89 3.10 -6.94
C ILE A 28 -4.89 2.70 -5.85
N ALA A 29 -4.79 1.47 -5.33
CA ALA A 29 -5.66 1.01 -4.25
C ALA A 29 -5.49 1.83 -2.96
N ALA A 30 -4.25 2.10 -2.55
CA ALA A 30 -3.96 2.92 -1.36
C ALA A 30 -4.42 4.37 -1.52
N PHE A 31 -4.33 4.91 -2.73
CA PHE A 31 -4.76 6.26 -3.04
C PHE A 31 -6.29 6.41 -2.96
N THR A 32 -7.05 5.50 -3.58
CA THR A 32 -8.52 5.47 -3.46
C THR A 32 -8.95 5.36 -2.00
N LEU A 33 -8.32 4.46 -1.24
CA LEU A 33 -8.59 4.27 0.19
C LEU A 33 -8.26 5.54 1.01
N SER A 34 -7.26 6.31 0.61
CA SER A 34 -6.90 7.56 1.29
C SER A 34 -7.93 8.66 1.03
N ILE A 35 -8.39 8.82 -0.21
CA ILE A 35 -9.44 9.79 -0.57
C ILE A 35 -10.74 9.49 0.19
N GLU A 36 -11.08 8.22 0.29
CA GLU A 36 -12.32 7.78 0.90
C GLU A 36 -12.33 7.99 2.42
N LYS A 37 -11.17 7.85 3.09
CA LYS A 37 -10.99 8.29 4.50
C LYS A 37 -11.30 9.77 4.67
N LEU A 38 -10.79 10.63 3.78
CA LEU A 38 -11.02 12.08 3.86
C LEU A 38 -12.52 12.41 3.72
N HIS A 39 -13.24 11.69 2.85
CA HIS A 39 -14.68 11.85 2.70
C HIS A 39 -15.45 11.40 3.94
N ILE A 40 -15.08 10.27 4.57
CA ILE A 40 -15.71 9.83 5.83
C ILE A 40 -15.48 10.83 6.96
N LEU A 41 -14.31 11.48 6.99
CA LEU A 41 -14.01 12.53 7.97
C LEU A 41 -14.93 13.76 7.81
N GLN A 42 -15.37 14.06 6.59
CA GLN A 42 -16.29 15.18 6.30
C GLN A 42 -17.77 14.77 6.40
N ASN A 43 -18.12 13.56 5.95
CA ASN A 43 -19.48 13.03 5.89
C ASN A 43 -19.50 11.57 6.36
N PRO A 44 -19.71 11.29 7.66
CA PRO A 44 -19.52 9.97 8.26
C PRO A 44 -20.53 8.89 7.84
N ASN A 45 -21.58 9.28 7.09
CA ASN A 45 -22.67 8.42 6.60
C ASN A 45 -22.68 8.25 5.07
N GLN A 46 -21.64 8.68 4.34
CA GLN A 46 -21.55 8.38 2.92
C GLN A 46 -21.33 6.88 2.68
N VAL A 47 -22.02 6.33 1.69
CA VAL A 47 -21.87 4.94 1.24
C VAL A 47 -20.64 4.85 0.35
N LEU A 48 -19.71 3.96 0.68
CA LEU A 48 -18.42 3.87 0.01
C LEU A 48 -18.54 3.01 -1.26
N PRO A 49 -17.93 3.41 -2.39
CA PRO A 49 -17.93 2.62 -3.62
C PRO A 49 -17.27 1.24 -3.47
N CYS A 50 -16.37 1.05 -2.50
CA CYS A 50 -15.76 -0.25 -2.22
C CYS A 50 -16.57 -1.11 -1.23
N ASP A 51 -17.75 -0.66 -0.77
CA ASP A 51 -18.65 -1.39 0.11
C ASP A 51 -19.60 -2.28 -0.72
N ILE A 52 -19.11 -3.43 -1.16
CA ILE A 52 -19.81 -4.29 -2.14
C ILE A 52 -20.64 -5.42 -1.52
N SER A 53 -20.49 -5.70 -0.22
CA SER A 53 -21.27 -6.72 0.49
C SER A 53 -21.02 -6.65 2.00
N SER A 54 -21.95 -7.19 2.81
CA SER A 54 -21.89 -7.28 4.29
C SER A 54 -20.59 -7.87 4.85
N ILE A 55 -19.82 -8.59 4.03
CA ILE A 55 -18.51 -9.18 4.36
C ILE A 55 -17.33 -8.24 4.08
N PHE A 56 -17.44 -7.35 3.08
CA PHE A 56 -16.36 -6.44 2.67
C PHE A 56 -16.83 -4.99 2.87
N ASN A 57 -17.02 -4.65 4.15
CA ASN A 57 -17.48 -3.33 4.55
C ASN A 57 -16.27 -2.45 4.89
N CYS A 58 -15.79 -1.71 3.90
CA CYS A 58 -14.62 -0.85 4.05
C CYS A 58 -14.85 0.18 5.17
N GLN A 59 -16.07 0.72 5.26
CA GLN A 59 -16.44 1.73 6.26
C GLN A 59 -16.19 1.25 7.70
N THR A 60 -16.49 0.00 8.00
CA THR A 60 -16.31 -0.60 9.33
C THR A 60 -14.83 -0.75 9.69
N VAL A 61 -14.01 -1.24 8.76
CA VAL A 61 -12.55 -1.37 8.96
C VAL A 61 -11.90 0.00 9.09
N MET A 62 -12.37 0.98 8.32
CA MET A 62 -11.88 2.35 8.33
C MET A 62 -12.14 3.11 9.63
N LYS A 63 -13.26 2.83 10.32
CA LYS A 63 -13.63 3.43 11.62
C LYS A 63 -12.99 2.73 12.82
N SER A 64 -12.29 1.61 12.59
CA SER A 64 -11.65 0.87 13.68
C SER A 64 -10.52 1.69 14.34
N PRO A 65 -10.26 1.52 15.65
CA PRO A 65 -9.20 2.24 16.35
C PRO A 65 -7.79 1.90 15.85
N TYR A 66 -7.64 0.79 15.14
CA TYR A 66 -6.38 0.39 14.49
C TYR A 66 -6.15 1.11 13.15
N ALA A 67 -7.17 1.77 12.60
CA ALA A 67 -7.08 2.45 11.30
C ALA A 67 -6.37 3.81 11.36
N ASN A 68 -6.13 4.33 12.56
CA ASN A 68 -5.46 5.59 12.82
C ASN A 68 -4.28 5.37 13.77
N LEU A 69 -3.08 5.76 13.37
CA LEU A 69 -1.96 5.92 14.29
C LEU A 69 -1.98 7.38 14.76
N GLY A 70 -2.57 7.60 15.94
CA GLY A 70 -2.84 8.95 16.44
C GLY A 70 -3.89 9.66 15.58
N ASN A 71 -3.48 10.70 14.85
CA ASN A 71 -4.34 11.50 13.96
C ASN A 71 -4.18 11.19 12.46
N ILE A 72 -3.21 10.34 12.08
CA ILE A 72 -2.91 10.06 10.67
C ILE A 72 -3.45 8.66 10.29
N PRO A 73 -4.29 8.56 9.25
CA PRO A 73 -4.81 7.27 8.82
C PRO A 73 -3.71 6.41 8.19
N TYR A 74 -3.71 5.12 8.51
CA TYR A 74 -2.70 4.16 8.05
C TYR A 74 -2.59 4.07 6.51
N SER A 75 -3.66 4.45 5.79
CA SER A 75 -3.68 4.52 4.33
C SER A 75 -2.54 5.37 3.74
N PHE A 76 -2.09 6.43 4.44
CA PHE A 76 -0.97 7.27 4.00
C PHE A 76 0.37 6.53 3.97
N PHE A 77 0.56 5.53 4.82
CA PHE A 77 1.80 4.74 4.85
C PHE A 77 1.94 3.89 3.58
N GLY A 78 0.82 3.41 3.03
CA GLY A 78 0.80 2.75 1.72
C GLY A 78 1.19 3.71 0.59
N VAL A 79 0.62 4.92 0.58
CA VAL A 79 0.94 5.96 -0.43
C VAL A 79 2.43 6.34 -0.39
N ALA A 80 3.07 6.33 0.79
CA ALA A 80 4.51 6.57 0.92
C ALA A 80 5.37 5.32 0.61
N GLY A 81 4.88 4.10 0.88
CA GLY A 81 5.64 2.86 0.74
C GLY A 81 5.71 2.31 -0.68
N TYR A 82 4.60 2.32 -1.44
CA TYR A 82 4.57 1.84 -2.82
C TYR A 82 5.56 2.53 -3.78
N PRO A 83 5.77 3.87 -3.74
CA PRO A 83 6.78 4.50 -4.59
C PRO A 83 8.21 4.07 -4.21
N ALA A 84 8.49 3.79 -2.93
CA ALA A 84 9.81 3.27 -2.53
C ALA A 84 10.06 1.86 -3.10
N VAL A 85 9.05 0.98 -3.08
CA VAL A 85 9.13 -0.35 -3.70
C VAL A 85 9.27 -0.26 -5.22
N MET A 86 8.56 0.67 -5.85
CA MET A 86 8.68 0.95 -7.29
C MET A 86 10.10 1.39 -7.66
N LEU A 87 10.69 2.33 -6.91
CA LEU A 87 12.06 2.81 -7.13
C LEU A 87 13.10 1.70 -6.92
N ALA A 88 12.91 0.87 -5.89
CA ALA A 88 13.78 -0.29 -5.66
C ALA A 88 13.71 -1.29 -6.82
N GLY A 89 12.51 -1.56 -7.35
CA GLY A 89 12.32 -2.40 -8.54
C GLY A 89 13.02 -1.84 -9.79
N LEU A 90 12.90 -0.53 -10.05
CA LEU A 90 13.59 0.14 -11.16
C LEU A 90 15.12 0.05 -11.03
N PHE A 91 15.64 0.27 -9.82
CA PHE A 91 17.08 0.24 -9.55
C PHE A 91 17.68 -1.14 -9.83
N LEU A 92 16.99 -2.20 -9.43
CA LEU A 92 17.42 -3.58 -9.71
C LEU A 92 17.46 -3.89 -11.21
N ILE A 93 16.52 -3.36 -12.00
CA ILE A 93 16.49 -3.54 -13.47
C ILE A 93 17.65 -2.79 -14.13
N GLN A 94 17.98 -1.58 -13.68
CA GLN A 94 19.13 -0.84 -14.22
C GLN A 94 20.46 -1.57 -13.98
N ASN A 95 20.59 -2.21 -12.81
CA ASN A 95 21.82 -2.91 -12.45
C ASN A 95 22.11 -4.16 -13.29
N THR A 96 21.09 -4.77 -13.92
CA THR A 96 21.29 -5.91 -14.84
C THR A 96 21.74 -5.46 -16.23
N THR A 97 21.35 -4.26 -16.67
CA THR A 97 21.74 -3.70 -17.98
C THR A 97 23.15 -3.11 -18.02
N LEU A 98 23.79 -2.87 -16.87
CA LEU A 98 25.15 -2.33 -16.77
C LEU A 98 26.25 -3.41 -16.72
N THR A 99 25.89 -4.69 -16.82
CA THR A 99 26.83 -5.83 -16.88
C THR A 99 26.85 -6.47 -18.28
N SER A 100 27.01 -5.67 -19.32
CA SER A 100 27.31 -6.15 -20.69
C SER A 100 28.47 -5.41 -21.30
#